data_AF-A0AAN8KVE3-F1
#
_entry.id   AF-A0AAN8KVE3-F1
#
_cell.length_a   1.000
_cell.length_b   1.000
_cell.length_c   1.000
_cell.angle_alpha   90.00
_cell.angle_beta   90.00
_cell.angle_gamma   90.00
#
_symmetry.space_group_name_H-M   'P 1'
#
loop_
_entity.id
_entity.type
_entity.pdbx_description
1 polymer ?
#
loop_
_entity_poly.entity_id
_entity_poly.type
_entity_poly.pdbx_seq_one_letter_code
_entity_poly.pdbx_strand_id
1 'polypeptide(L)'
;MDPGVCALELLRVLFSIGAWICSLATTIMSTWLTLSTDLLPAESYELGLGVLHKIFDEVLLVDVLDSGDAAHLALMKRPDLGVTFTKLHCWTLTHYSKCVFMDADTMVVQNVDELFDREELSAAPDPGWPDCFNSGVFVFRPSNETYGKLLKYCTEHGSFDGGDQGVLNGYFSNWATTDMSKHLPFIYNLRDRNYTYRGIQQYGGNAKVVHFLGQTKPWSYTFDPETKRISGDMQEASTHPTFLLDWWMLYSSSVVPMMTEGYGDQPFHSGCVEGSSASQDPHHTEPYVSPEASEERKQKWEQGQADYMGMDSFDNIQKKLDAFLK
;
A
#
# COMPACT_ATOMS: atom_id res chain seq x y z
N MET A 1 -20.66 -42.78 7.87
CA MET A 1 -21.62 -41.67 7.99
C MET A 1 -21.11 -40.73 9.06
N ASP A 2 -21.42 -39.47 8.83
CA ASP A 2 -20.59 -38.30 9.01
C ASP A 2 -20.38 -37.80 10.45
N PRO A 3 -19.32 -36.98 10.63
CA PRO A 3 -19.14 -36.04 11.71
C PRO A 3 -20.04 -34.82 11.49
N GLY A 4 -20.45 -34.18 12.58
CA GLY A 4 -21.22 -32.96 12.49
C GLY A 4 -21.63 -32.45 13.85
N VAL A 5 -21.28 -31.18 14.08
CA VAL A 5 -22.03 -30.25 14.93
C VAL A 5 -21.87 -30.46 16.45
N CYS A 6 -20.80 -29.88 17.00
CA CYS A 6 -20.72 -29.19 18.30
C CYS A 6 -19.23 -29.01 18.64
N ALA A 7 -18.65 -27.85 18.95
CA ALA A 7 -19.07 -26.46 19.07
C ALA A 7 -17.72 -25.69 19.09
N LEU A 8 -17.43 -24.76 18.19
CA LEU A 8 -17.89 -23.37 18.25
C LEU A 8 -17.60 -22.70 19.61
N GLU A 9 -16.34 -22.65 20.07
CA GLU A 9 -15.90 -21.74 21.13
C GLU A 9 -14.36 -21.72 21.26
N LEU A 10 -13.67 -20.90 20.46
CA LEU A 10 -12.35 -20.34 20.77
C LEU A 10 -11.99 -19.27 19.73
N LEU A 11 -12.70 -18.14 19.80
CA LEU A 11 -12.20 -16.75 19.63
C LEU A 11 -13.43 -15.83 19.50
N ARG A 12 -14.02 -15.49 20.64
CA ARG A 12 -15.00 -14.43 20.73
C ARG A 12 -14.40 -13.30 21.56
N VAL A 13 -14.38 -12.13 20.93
CA VAL A 13 -14.34 -10.80 21.55
C VAL A 13 -12.98 -10.40 22.13
N LEU A 14 -12.21 -9.64 21.34
CA LEU A 14 -11.80 -8.29 21.74
C LEU A 14 -11.76 -7.41 20.47
N PHE A 15 -12.87 -6.69 20.29
CA PHE A 15 -13.00 -5.39 19.61
C PHE A 15 -12.88 -5.29 18.08
N SER A 16 -13.96 -4.79 17.48
CA SER A 16 -14.12 -3.76 16.43
C SER A 16 -12.88 -3.09 15.78
N ILE A 17 -11.83 -3.84 15.49
CA ILE A 17 -10.49 -3.36 15.10
C ILE A 17 -9.99 -4.12 13.85
N GLY A 18 -10.86 -4.87 13.16
CA GLY A 18 -10.55 -5.46 11.84
C GLY A 18 -10.34 -4.44 10.72
N ALA A 19 -10.46 -3.15 11.03
CA ALA A 19 -10.19 -2.01 10.18
C ALA A 19 -8.69 -1.72 9.92
N TRP A 20 -7.80 -2.33 10.71
CA TRP A 20 -6.48 -1.78 11.02
C TRP A 20 -5.33 -2.24 10.11
N ILE A 21 -5.59 -3.09 9.12
CA ILE A 21 -4.56 -3.96 8.54
C ILE A 21 -3.95 -3.48 7.22
N CYS A 22 -4.60 -2.57 6.49
CA CYS A 22 -4.14 -2.26 5.14
C CYS A 22 -3.13 -1.09 5.11
N SER A 23 -3.31 -0.04 5.92
CA SER A 23 -2.40 1.13 5.98
C SER A 23 -0.93 0.80 6.27
N LEU A 24 -0.67 -0.24 7.06
CA LEU A 24 0.69 -0.63 7.45
C LEU A 24 1.44 -1.34 6.32
N ALA A 25 0.79 -2.29 5.65
CA ALA A 25 1.40 -3.03 4.55
C ALA A 25 1.78 -2.08 3.40
N THR A 26 1.12 -0.94 3.29
CA THR A 26 1.41 0.01 2.22
C THR A 26 2.51 1.02 2.49
N THR A 27 2.65 1.45 3.74
CA THR A 27 3.76 2.34 4.12
C THR A 27 5.09 1.56 4.17
N ILE A 28 5.00 0.25 4.44
CA ILE A 28 6.13 -0.70 4.46
C ILE A 28 6.29 -1.43 3.11
N MET A 29 5.58 -1.10 2.02
CA MET A 29 5.85 -1.75 0.71
C MET A 29 6.22 -0.78 -0.43
N SER A 30 5.87 0.50 -0.35
CA SER A 30 6.18 1.43 -1.45
C SER A 30 7.65 1.80 -1.58
N THR A 31 8.40 1.78 -0.47
CA THR A 31 9.87 1.88 -0.49
C THR A 31 10.55 0.58 -0.92
N TRP A 32 9.80 -0.53 -0.99
CA TRP A 32 10.34 -1.88 -1.18
C TRP A 32 10.20 -2.39 -2.62
N LEU A 33 9.20 -1.93 -3.37
CA LEU A 33 8.97 -2.37 -4.75
C LEU A 33 9.80 -1.63 -5.82
N THR A 34 10.52 -0.56 -5.45
CA THR A 34 11.20 0.31 -6.43
C THR A 34 12.74 0.21 -6.40
N LEU A 35 13.30 -0.58 -5.48
CA LEU A 35 14.75 -0.78 -5.39
C LEU A 35 15.04 -2.27 -5.50
N SER A 36 15.77 -2.63 -6.56
CA SER A 36 16.52 -3.89 -6.65
C SER A 36 17.11 -4.20 -5.27
N THR A 37 17.06 -5.45 -4.85
CA THR A 37 17.56 -6.02 -3.58
C THR A 37 19.06 -5.77 -3.30
N ASP A 38 19.71 -4.87 -4.03
CA ASP A 38 21.12 -4.51 -3.94
C ASP A 38 21.38 -3.19 -3.18
N LEU A 39 20.35 -2.44 -2.76
CA LEU A 39 20.53 -1.07 -2.23
C LEU A 39 19.83 -0.72 -0.91
N LEU A 40 19.15 -1.66 -0.24
CA LEU A 40 18.73 -1.45 1.14
C LEU A 40 19.75 -2.08 2.10
N PRO A 41 20.30 -1.32 3.07
CA PRO A 41 21.02 -1.93 4.18
C PRO A 41 20.06 -2.92 4.86
N ALA A 42 20.48 -4.19 5.01
CA ALA A 42 19.68 -5.28 5.59
C ALA A 42 18.99 -4.93 6.92
N GLU A 43 19.51 -3.93 7.65
CA GLU A 43 19.00 -3.42 8.92
C GLU A 43 17.62 -2.74 8.81
N SER A 44 17.25 -2.11 7.68
CA SER A 44 15.91 -1.47 7.56
C SER A 44 14.78 -2.48 7.36
N TYR A 45 15.12 -3.68 6.89
CA TYR A 45 14.20 -4.78 6.60
C TYR A 45 13.76 -5.53 7.84
N GLU A 46 14.72 -5.90 8.69
CA GLU A 46 14.43 -6.60 9.95
C GLU A 46 13.55 -5.77 10.88
N LEU A 47 13.70 -4.45 10.84
CA LEU A 47 13.01 -3.56 11.75
C LEU A 47 11.55 -3.29 11.32
N GLY A 48 11.30 -3.16 10.01
CA GLY A 48 9.94 -3.16 9.45
C GLY A 48 9.20 -4.48 9.73
N LEU A 49 9.89 -5.62 9.59
CA LEU A 49 9.36 -6.93 9.98
C LEU A 49 8.97 -7.01 11.46
N GLY A 50 9.77 -6.41 12.35
CA GLY A 50 9.47 -6.35 13.78
C GLY A 50 8.14 -5.66 14.08
N VAL A 51 7.81 -4.59 13.36
CA VAL A 51 6.52 -3.90 13.48
C VAL A 51 5.38 -4.74 12.91
N LEU A 52 5.60 -5.43 11.78
CA LEU A 52 4.62 -6.36 11.21
C LEU A 52 4.30 -7.50 12.20
N HIS A 53 5.30 -8.06 12.89
CA HIS A 53 5.09 -9.10 13.91
C HIS A 53 4.34 -8.63 15.16
N LYS A 54 4.30 -7.33 15.44
CA LYS A 54 3.47 -6.78 16.52
C LYS A 54 1.99 -6.67 16.12
N ILE A 55 1.69 -6.66 14.83
CA ILE A 55 0.38 -6.34 14.28
C ILE A 55 -0.31 -7.56 13.67
N PHE A 56 0.45 -8.46 13.04
CA PHE A 56 -0.05 -9.68 12.42
C PHE A 56 0.25 -10.91 13.27
N ASP A 57 -0.71 -11.84 13.34
CA ASP A 57 -0.51 -13.15 13.97
C ASP A 57 0.56 -13.98 13.25
N GLU A 58 0.68 -13.81 11.93
CA GLU A 58 1.59 -14.54 11.07
C GLU A 58 2.18 -13.60 10.01
N VAL A 59 3.52 -13.59 9.88
CA VAL A 59 4.24 -12.86 8.84
C VAL A 59 5.06 -13.86 8.05
N LEU A 60 4.78 -13.99 6.77
CA LEU A 60 5.42 -14.97 5.89
C LEU A 60 6.26 -14.26 4.84
N LEU A 61 7.54 -14.63 4.81
CA LEU A 61 8.42 -14.23 3.72
C LEU A 61 8.16 -15.13 2.52
N VAL A 62 7.82 -14.52 1.40
CA VAL A 62 7.67 -15.20 0.11
C VAL A 62 8.91 -14.91 -0.71
N ASP A 63 9.80 -15.90 -0.82
CA ASP A 63 10.95 -15.85 -1.73
C ASP A 63 10.58 -16.48 -3.08
N VAL A 64 10.33 -15.63 -4.07
CA VAL A 64 9.97 -16.01 -5.45
C VAL A 64 11.21 -16.41 -6.27
N LEU A 65 12.41 -16.45 -5.69
CA LEU A 65 13.62 -16.86 -6.39
C LEU A 65 14.15 -18.23 -5.92
N ASP A 66 13.76 -18.68 -4.72
CA ASP A 66 14.29 -19.91 -4.10
C ASP A 66 13.34 -21.13 -4.14
N SER A 67 12.18 -21.05 -4.80
CA SER A 67 11.17 -22.11 -4.67
C SER A 67 11.49 -23.44 -5.40
N GLY A 68 12.61 -23.54 -6.12
CA GLY A 68 13.14 -24.79 -6.70
C GLY A 68 12.27 -25.53 -7.74
N ASP A 69 11.12 -24.99 -8.15
CA ASP A 69 10.17 -25.66 -9.04
C ASP A 69 10.41 -25.33 -10.54
N ALA A 70 10.12 -26.28 -11.43
CA ALA A 70 10.12 -26.09 -12.88
C ALA A 70 9.15 -24.99 -13.33
N ALA A 71 8.05 -24.77 -12.58
CA ALA A 71 7.20 -23.60 -12.77
C ALA A 71 8.00 -22.30 -12.53
N HIS A 72 8.81 -22.23 -11.48
CA HIS A 72 9.69 -21.09 -11.15
C HIS A 72 10.74 -20.77 -12.23
N LEU A 73 11.24 -21.78 -12.93
CA LEU A 73 12.16 -21.59 -14.05
C LEU A 73 11.48 -21.01 -15.31
N ALA A 74 10.21 -21.35 -15.55
CA ALA A 74 9.42 -20.68 -16.59
C ALA A 74 9.08 -19.24 -16.19
N LEU A 75 8.93 -18.98 -14.88
CA LEU A 75 8.64 -17.68 -14.28
C LEU A 75 9.79 -16.67 -14.45
N MET A 76 11.06 -17.11 -14.45
CA MET A 76 12.21 -16.25 -14.78
C MET A 76 12.15 -15.64 -16.20
N LYS A 77 11.28 -16.15 -17.08
CA LYS A 77 11.05 -15.59 -18.42
C LYS A 77 10.01 -14.46 -18.44
N ARG A 78 9.36 -14.16 -17.31
CA ARG A 78 8.29 -13.14 -17.16
C ARG A 78 8.51 -12.25 -15.93
N PRO A 79 9.59 -11.45 -15.91
CA PRO A 79 9.89 -10.56 -14.78
C PRO A 79 8.80 -9.50 -14.55
N ASP A 80 7.99 -9.21 -15.56
CA ASP A 80 6.86 -8.29 -15.50
C ASP A 80 5.75 -8.70 -14.51
N LEU A 81 5.69 -9.99 -14.13
CA LEU A 81 4.63 -10.54 -13.25
C LEU A 81 5.11 -10.84 -11.82
N GLY A 82 6.30 -10.39 -11.40
CA GLY A 82 6.87 -10.73 -10.08
C GLY A 82 5.95 -10.42 -8.88
N VAL A 83 5.32 -9.25 -8.90
CA VAL A 83 4.35 -8.82 -7.85
C VAL A 83 3.11 -9.71 -7.85
N THR A 84 2.59 -10.02 -9.05
CA THR A 84 1.46 -10.93 -9.23
C THR A 84 1.73 -12.28 -8.60
N PHE A 85 2.91 -12.86 -8.81
CA PHE A 85 3.23 -14.17 -8.24
C PHE A 85 3.32 -14.16 -6.72
N THR A 86 3.93 -13.11 -6.16
CA THR A 86 3.97 -12.92 -4.70
C THR A 86 2.56 -12.92 -4.12
N LYS A 87 1.61 -12.24 -4.79
CA LYS A 87 0.19 -12.24 -4.39
C LYS A 87 -0.46 -13.62 -4.51
N LEU A 88 -0.19 -14.38 -5.57
CA LEU A 88 -0.76 -15.72 -5.77
C LEU A 88 -0.33 -16.73 -4.69
N HIS A 89 0.80 -16.51 -4.01
CA HIS A 89 1.21 -17.35 -2.88
C HIS A 89 0.19 -17.38 -1.73
N CYS A 90 -0.77 -16.45 -1.67
CA CYS A 90 -1.85 -16.53 -0.70
C CYS A 90 -2.66 -17.83 -0.80
N TRP A 91 -2.73 -18.48 -1.98
CA TRP A 91 -3.35 -19.80 -2.13
C TRP A 91 -2.55 -20.96 -1.50
N THR A 92 -1.28 -20.75 -1.12
CA THR A 92 -0.46 -21.79 -0.47
C THR A 92 -0.69 -21.89 1.04
N LEU A 93 -1.45 -20.95 1.62
CA LEU A 93 -1.76 -20.85 3.06
C LEU A 93 -2.80 -21.88 3.52
N THR A 94 -2.53 -23.16 3.23
CA THR A 94 -3.47 -24.28 3.36
C THR A 94 -3.84 -24.66 4.79
N HIS A 95 -3.19 -24.06 5.79
CA HIS A 95 -3.63 -24.12 7.20
C HIS A 95 -4.90 -23.29 7.47
N TYR A 96 -5.24 -22.35 6.59
CA TYR A 96 -6.53 -21.65 6.61
C TYR A 96 -7.54 -22.31 5.68
N SER A 97 -8.78 -22.48 6.14
CA SER A 97 -9.86 -23.05 5.32
C SER A 97 -10.47 -22.06 4.32
N LYS A 98 -10.39 -20.76 4.61
CA LYS A 98 -10.94 -19.67 3.81
C LYS A 98 -10.27 -18.36 4.23
N CYS A 99 -9.98 -17.50 3.27
CA CYS A 99 -9.33 -16.21 3.50
C CYS A 99 -10.05 -15.10 2.72
N VAL A 100 -9.94 -13.88 3.23
CA VAL A 100 -10.25 -12.65 2.48
C VAL A 100 -8.92 -12.00 2.16
N PHE A 101 -8.58 -11.92 0.89
CA PHE A 101 -7.43 -11.16 0.44
C PHE A 101 -7.81 -9.68 0.37
N MET A 102 -6.90 -8.81 0.82
CA MET A 102 -7.03 -7.36 0.73
C MET A 102 -5.70 -6.77 0.29
N ASP A 103 -5.69 -5.99 -0.81
CA ASP A 103 -4.49 -5.25 -1.20
C ASP A 103 -4.11 -4.27 -0.09
N ALA A 104 -2.81 -4.04 0.04
CA ALA A 104 -2.28 -3.19 1.09
C ALA A 104 -2.76 -1.73 0.95
N ASP A 105 -3.19 -1.27 -0.22
CA ASP A 105 -3.74 0.07 -0.45
C ASP A 105 -5.27 0.13 -0.28
N THR A 106 -5.82 -0.82 0.45
CA THR A 106 -7.20 -0.74 0.95
C THR A 106 -7.23 -0.13 2.35
N MET A 107 -8.42 0.12 2.89
CA MET A 107 -8.64 0.47 4.29
C MET A 107 -10.05 0.04 4.66
N VAL A 108 -10.15 -0.81 5.66
CA VAL A 108 -11.43 -1.26 6.20
C VAL A 108 -11.97 -0.17 7.13
N VAL A 109 -13.22 0.23 6.94
CA VAL A 109 -13.89 1.34 7.65
C VAL A 109 -14.94 0.80 8.64
N GLN A 110 -15.44 -0.41 8.39
CA GLN A 110 -16.44 -1.09 9.22
C GLN A 110 -16.14 -2.60 9.25
N ASN A 111 -16.77 -3.34 10.17
CA ASN A 111 -16.65 -4.80 10.21
C ASN A 111 -17.05 -5.44 8.87
N VAL A 112 -16.26 -6.42 8.43
CA VAL A 112 -16.44 -7.16 7.16
C VAL A 112 -16.39 -8.68 7.34
N ASP A 113 -16.49 -9.20 8.57
CA ASP A 113 -16.39 -10.64 8.85
C ASP A 113 -17.45 -11.47 8.09
N GLU A 114 -18.59 -10.88 7.75
CA GLU A 114 -19.60 -11.51 6.91
C GLU A 114 -19.10 -11.87 5.49
N LEU A 115 -17.92 -11.39 5.07
CA LEU A 115 -17.26 -11.87 3.86
C LEU A 115 -16.86 -13.34 3.95
N PHE A 116 -16.62 -13.88 5.16
CA PHE A 116 -16.32 -15.30 5.35
C PHE A 116 -17.51 -16.22 5.08
N ASP A 117 -18.73 -15.69 4.96
CA ASP A 117 -19.90 -16.44 4.51
C ASP A 117 -19.90 -16.70 2.99
N ARG A 118 -19.02 -16.02 2.23
CA ARG A 118 -18.95 -16.12 0.77
C ARG A 118 -18.08 -17.29 0.30
N GLU A 119 -18.24 -17.69 -0.95
CA GLU A 119 -17.52 -18.79 -1.57
C GLU A 119 -16.43 -18.32 -2.55
N GLU A 120 -15.49 -19.20 -2.91
CA GLU A 120 -14.47 -18.87 -3.91
C GLU A 120 -15.07 -18.85 -5.33
N LEU A 121 -14.72 -17.92 -6.22
CA LEU A 121 -14.05 -16.64 -5.97
C LEU A 121 -15.15 -15.57 -5.83
N SER A 122 -15.20 -14.86 -4.71
CA SER A 122 -16.12 -13.72 -4.53
C SER A 122 -15.35 -12.41 -4.49
N ALA A 123 -15.72 -11.45 -5.32
CA ALA A 123 -15.03 -10.17 -5.45
C ALA A 123 -16.03 -9.06 -5.85
N ALA A 124 -15.64 -7.81 -5.71
CA ALA A 124 -16.44 -6.68 -6.16
C ALA A 124 -16.16 -6.37 -7.65
N PRO A 125 -17.14 -5.85 -8.41
CA PRO A 125 -16.93 -5.45 -9.80
C PRO A 125 -15.86 -4.36 -9.92
N ASP A 126 -15.01 -4.46 -10.96
CA ASP A 126 -14.13 -3.38 -11.34
C ASP A 126 -14.97 -2.26 -11.98
N PRO A 127 -14.81 -1.00 -11.53
CA PRO A 127 -15.65 0.08 -12.02
C PRO A 127 -15.22 0.61 -13.41
N GLY A 128 -14.06 0.21 -13.93
CA GLY A 128 -13.66 0.49 -15.30
C GLY A 128 -14.33 -0.47 -16.29
N TRP A 129 -14.23 -1.78 -16.03
CA TRP A 129 -14.90 -2.83 -16.82
C TRP A 129 -15.70 -3.76 -15.90
N PRO A 130 -17.03 -3.59 -15.76
CA PRO A 130 -17.83 -4.24 -14.72
C PRO A 130 -18.03 -5.75 -14.89
N ASP A 131 -17.73 -6.30 -16.08
CA ASP A 131 -17.67 -7.75 -16.28
C ASP A 131 -16.35 -8.36 -15.77
N CYS A 132 -15.40 -7.52 -15.35
CA CYS A 132 -14.24 -7.93 -14.58
C CYS A 132 -14.48 -7.60 -13.10
N PHE A 133 -13.95 -8.43 -12.21
CA PHE A 133 -13.86 -8.07 -10.80
C PHE A 133 -12.55 -7.34 -10.50
N ASN A 134 -12.57 -6.50 -9.48
CA ASN A 134 -11.35 -5.88 -8.95
C ASN A 134 -10.65 -6.85 -7.99
N SER A 135 -9.36 -7.10 -8.20
CA SER A 135 -8.59 -8.06 -7.40
C SER A 135 -8.05 -7.48 -6.08
N GLY A 136 -8.42 -6.26 -5.72
CA GLY A 136 -8.00 -5.64 -4.47
C GLY A 136 -8.68 -6.18 -3.23
N VAL A 137 -9.88 -6.75 -3.37
CA VAL A 137 -10.57 -7.45 -2.28
C VAL A 137 -11.30 -8.65 -2.84
N PHE A 138 -10.95 -9.85 -2.37
CA PHE A 138 -11.63 -11.08 -2.77
C PHE A 138 -11.60 -12.18 -1.71
N VAL A 139 -12.61 -13.04 -1.74
CA VAL A 139 -12.74 -14.22 -0.89
C VAL A 139 -12.30 -15.45 -1.66
N PHE A 140 -11.40 -16.24 -1.08
CA PHE A 140 -10.83 -17.43 -1.70
C PHE A 140 -10.62 -18.56 -0.69
N ARG A 141 -10.31 -19.76 -1.21
CA ARG A 141 -9.96 -20.93 -0.40
C ARG A 141 -8.53 -21.35 -0.72
N PRO A 142 -7.59 -21.23 0.24
CA PRO A 142 -6.23 -21.70 0.04
C PRO A 142 -6.20 -23.16 -0.42
N SER A 143 -5.46 -23.42 -1.50
CA SER A 143 -5.32 -24.73 -2.13
C SER A 143 -4.08 -24.73 -3.01
N ASN A 144 -3.15 -25.65 -2.72
CA ASN A 144 -1.97 -25.87 -3.57
C ASN A 144 -2.36 -26.32 -5.00
N GLU A 145 -3.53 -26.96 -5.16
CA GLU A 145 -4.07 -27.31 -6.48
C GLU A 145 -4.49 -26.06 -7.25
N THR A 146 -5.23 -25.15 -6.62
CA THR A 146 -5.65 -23.88 -7.24
C THR A 146 -4.43 -23.02 -7.55
N TYR A 147 -3.46 -22.95 -6.63
CA TYR A 147 -2.18 -22.27 -6.85
C TYR A 147 -1.44 -22.81 -8.09
N GLY A 148 -1.25 -24.13 -8.19
CA GLY A 148 -0.59 -24.75 -9.35
C GLY A 148 -1.33 -24.48 -10.67
N LYS A 149 -2.67 -24.46 -10.64
CA LYS A 149 -3.50 -24.10 -11.81
C LYS A 149 -3.35 -22.62 -12.20
N LEU A 150 -3.28 -21.71 -11.22
CA LEU A 150 -3.03 -20.28 -11.45
C LEU A 150 -1.65 -20.05 -12.06
N LEU A 151 -0.60 -20.70 -11.54
CA LEU A 151 0.75 -20.61 -12.12
C LEU A 151 0.79 -21.14 -13.56
N LYS A 152 0.13 -22.27 -13.81
CA LYS A 152 0.00 -22.82 -15.16
C LYS A 152 -0.73 -21.83 -16.08
N TYR A 153 -1.83 -21.23 -15.63
CA TYR A 153 -2.55 -20.22 -16.38
C TYR A 153 -1.65 -19.03 -16.74
N CYS A 154 -0.90 -18.48 -15.77
CA CYS A 154 0.05 -17.40 -16.01
C CYS A 154 1.11 -17.76 -17.05
N THR A 155 1.61 -18.99 -17.01
CA THR A 155 2.65 -19.46 -17.95
C THR A 155 2.11 -19.58 -19.37
N GLU A 156 0.87 -20.06 -19.53
CA GLU A 156 0.25 -20.30 -20.83
C GLU A 156 -0.38 -19.03 -21.45
N HIS A 157 -0.94 -18.15 -20.63
CA HIS A 157 -1.78 -17.02 -21.09
C HIS A 157 -1.24 -15.64 -20.68
N GLY A 158 -0.35 -15.57 -19.68
CA GLY A 158 0.10 -14.31 -19.09
C GLY A 158 -1.03 -13.59 -18.35
N SER A 159 -0.96 -12.26 -18.37
CA SER A 159 -1.98 -11.35 -17.85
C SER A 159 -2.35 -10.33 -18.92
N PHE A 160 -3.65 -10.07 -19.13
CA PHE A 160 -4.08 -9.11 -20.14
C PHE A 160 -3.81 -7.64 -19.76
N ASP A 161 -3.70 -7.35 -18.46
CA ASP A 161 -3.39 -6.01 -17.93
C ASP A 161 -1.96 -5.91 -17.37
N GLY A 162 -1.18 -6.99 -17.47
CA GLY A 162 0.17 -7.07 -16.92
C GLY A 162 0.23 -7.22 -15.39
N GLY A 163 -0.91 -7.33 -14.70
CA GLY A 163 -1.00 -7.47 -13.24
C GLY A 163 -1.74 -8.73 -12.80
N ASP A 164 -2.04 -8.83 -11.51
CA ASP A 164 -2.77 -9.96 -10.93
C ASP A 164 -4.25 -9.96 -11.29
N GLN A 165 -4.86 -8.78 -11.45
CA GLN A 165 -6.26 -8.67 -11.81
C GLN A 165 -6.54 -9.35 -13.15
N GLY A 166 -5.66 -9.20 -14.15
CA GLY A 166 -5.81 -9.85 -15.44
C GLY A 166 -5.65 -11.37 -15.39
N VAL A 167 -4.72 -11.88 -14.58
CA VAL A 167 -4.57 -13.32 -14.33
C VAL A 167 -5.83 -13.88 -13.67
N LEU A 168 -6.27 -13.26 -12.59
CA LEU A 168 -7.38 -13.75 -11.78
C LEU A 168 -8.69 -13.72 -12.55
N ASN A 169 -8.98 -12.64 -13.29
CA ASN A 169 -10.16 -12.58 -14.16
C ASN A 169 -10.06 -13.58 -15.32
N GLY A 170 -8.86 -13.81 -15.86
CA GLY A 170 -8.64 -14.81 -16.90
C GLY A 170 -8.92 -16.23 -16.43
N TYR A 171 -8.43 -16.58 -15.23
CA TYR A 171 -8.63 -17.91 -14.63
C TYR A 171 -10.07 -18.10 -14.11
N PHE A 172 -10.61 -17.14 -13.36
CA PHE A 172 -11.99 -17.13 -12.84
C PHE A 172 -12.96 -16.42 -13.81
N SER A 173 -12.83 -16.70 -15.10
CA SER A 173 -13.54 -16.00 -16.19
C SER A 173 -15.06 -16.12 -16.18
N ASN A 174 -15.61 -17.05 -15.40
CA ASN A 174 -17.04 -17.24 -15.26
C ASN A 174 -17.67 -16.39 -14.13
N TRP A 175 -16.89 -15.58 -13.41
CA TRP A 175 -17.36 -14.74 -12.30
C TRP A 175 -18.55 -13.84 -12.69
N ALA A 176 -18.48 -13.18 -13.85
CA ALA A 176 -19.50 -12.23 -14.29
C ALA A 176 -20.86 -12.86 -14.60
N THR A 177 -20.90 -14.16 -14.93
CA THR A 177 -22.08 -14.80 -15.54
C THR A 177 -22.66 -15.96 -14.75
N THR A 178 -21.96 -16.46 -13.72
CA THR A 178 -22.37 -17.70 -13.05
C THR A 178 -23.26 -17.48 -11.83
N ASP A 179 -22.79 -16.72 -10.84
CA ASP A 179 -23.42 -16.68 -9.52
C ASP A 179 -23.35 -15.27 -8.90
N MET A 180 -24.53 -14.65 -8.74
CA MET A 180 -24.67 -13.35 -8.11
C MET A 180 -24.21 -13.35 -6.64
N SER A 181 -24.22 -14.51 -5.96
CA SER A 181 -23.71 -14.62 -4.59
C SER A 181 -22.19 -14.36 -4.50
N LYS A 182 -21.47 -14.47 -5.63
CA LYS A 182 -20.04 -14.18 -5.75
C LYS A 182 -19.73 -12.72 -6.10
N HIS A 183 -20.76 -11.92 -6.35
CA HIS A 183 -20.64 -10.48 -6.57
C HIS A 183 -20.71 -9.79 -5.21
N LEU A 184 -19.55 -9.36 -4.71
CA LEU A 184 -19.50 -8.55 -3.50
C LEU A 184 -20.09 -7.17 -3.82
N PRO A 185 -20.94 -6.62 -2.93
CA PRO A 185 -21.37 -5.24 -3.05
C PRO A 185 -20.17 -4.28 -3.15
N PHE A 186 -20.30 -3.25 -3.98
CA PHE A 186 -19.21 -2.30 -4.25
C PHE A 186 -18.65 -1.61 -2.99
N ILE A 187 -19.43 -1.52 -1.91
CA ILE A 187 -19.01 -0.99 -0.60
C ILE A 187 -17.89 -1.81 0.08
N TYR A 188 -17.63 -3.05 -0.36
CA TYR A 188 -16.53 -3.89 0.13
C TYR A 188 -15.22 -3.73 -0.65
N ASN A 189 -15.21 -2.88 -1.69
CA ASN A 189 -14.01 -2.53 -2.44
C ASN A 189 -14.24 -1.17 -3.13
N LEU A 190 -14.61 -0.17 -2.33
CA LEU A 190 -15.02 1.13 -2.84
C LEU A 190 -13.80 1.88 -3.34
N ARG A 191 -13.69 2.06 -4.65
CA ARG A 191 -12.68 2.95 -5.24
C ARG A 191 -12.98 4.40 -4.81
N ASP A 192 -12.01 5.05 -4.18
CA ASP A 192 -12.11 6.47 -3.77
C ASP A 192 -12.27 7.43 -4.97
N ARG A 193 -11.92 6.97 -6.18
CA ARG A 193 -11.98 7.72 -7.43
C ARG A 193 -12.87 7.03 -8.48
N ASN A 194 -14.20 7.25 -8.44
CA ASN A 194 -14.99 7.05 -9.66
C ASN A 194 -16.17 8.01 -9.92
N TYR A 195 -16.19 8.41 -11.19
CA TYR A 195 -17.14 9.02 -12.13
C TYR A 195 -18.58 9.42 -11.78
N THR A 196 -19.12 9.14 -10.61
CA THR A 196 -20.29 9.88 -10.13
C THR A 196 -20.06 10.24 -8.67
N TYR A 197 -19.57 11.46 -8.44
CA TYR A 197 -19.69 12.17 -7.16
C TYR A 197 -21.04 11.90 -6.49
N ARG A 198 -22.12 11.79 -7.29
CA ARG A 198 -23.47 11.45 -6.83
C ARG A 198 -23.62 10.04 -6.24
N GLY A 199 -22.95 9.02 -6.76
CA GLY A 199 -22.98 7.65 -6.24
C GLY A 199 -22.32 7.55 -4.87
N ILE A 200 -21.15 8.18 -4.71
CA ILE A 200 -20.45 8.22 -3.41
C ILE A 200 -21.19 9.15 -2.42
N GLN A 201 -21.76 10.27 -2.87
CA GLN A 201 -22.64 11.08 -2.01
C GLN A 201 -23.86 10.32 -1.49
N GLN A 202 -24.47 9.46 -2.33
CA GLN A 202 -25.69 8.73 -1.97
C GLN A 202 -25.39 7.47 -1.15
N TYR A 203 -24.30 6.76 -1.44
CA TYR A 203 -24.02 5.42 -0.88
C TYR A 203 -22.68 5.31 -0.15
N GLY A 204 -21.80 6.31 -0.24
CA GLY A 204 -20.46 6.30 0.35
C GLY A 204 -20.47 6.30 1.88
N GLY A 205 -21.55 6.78 2.52
CA GLY A 205 -21.74 6.64 3.97
C GLY A 205 -21.83 5.17 4.44
N ASN A 206 -22.09 4.23 3.52
CA ASN A 206 -22.14 2.79 3.81
C ASN A 206 -20.85 2.06 3.40
N ALA A 207 -19.77 2.79 3.09
CA ALA A 207 -18.49 2.19 2.75
C ALA A 207 -17.99 1.29 3.90
N LYS A 208 -17.60 0.06 3.56
CA LYS A 208 -16.99 -0.89 4.49
C LYS A 208 -15.51 -1.06 4.23
N VAL A 209 -15.10 -0.99 2.97
CA VAL A 209 -13.69 -0.99 2.56
C VAL A 209 -13.49 0.06 1.49
N VAL A 210 -12.47 0.89 1.65
CA VAL A 210 -12.01 1.89 0.68
C VAL A 210 -10.75 1.37 0.01
N HIS A 211 -10.61 1.57 -1.29
CA HIS A 211 -9.45 1.17 -2.08
C HIS A 211 -8.84 2.41 -2.74
N PHE A 212 -7.61 2.75 -2.34
CA PHE A 212 -6.85 3.90 -2.82
C PHE A 212 -6.15 3.61 -4.15
N LEU A 213 -6.96 3.38 -5.18
CA LEU A 213 -6.50 3.19 -6.55
C LEU A 213 -5.97 4.50 -7.14
N GLY A 214 -4.89 4.41 -7.92
CA GLY A 214 -4.19 5.55 -8.49
C GLY A 214 -2.68 5.42 -8.36
N GLN A 215 -1.95 6.35 -8.97
CA GLN A 215 -0.49 6.43 -8.86
C GLN A 215 -0.09 7.01 -7.51
N THR A 216 -0.77 8.07 -7.08
CA THR A 216 -0.56 8.67 -5.77
C THR A 216 -1.29 7.87 -4.70
N LYS A 217 -0.54 7.46 -3.69
CA LYS A 217 -1.02 6.61 -2.61
C LYS A 217 -1.10 7.40 -1.30
N PRO A 218 -1.85 6.93 -0.28
CA PRO A 218 -2.00 7.66 0.97
C PRO A 218 -0.68 8.11 1.61
N TRP A 219 0.33 7.23 1.62
CA TRP A 219 1.66 7.49 2.17
C TRP A 219 2.56 8.37 1.28
N SER A 220 2.11 8.74 0.08
CA SER A 220 2.81 9.71 -0.78
C SER A 220 2.59 11.16 -0.34
N TYR A 221 1.67 11.38 0.61
CA TYR A 221 1.39 12.70 1.18
C TYR A 221 2.19 12.97 2.46
N THR A 222 2.11 14.20 2.95
CA THR A 222 2.60 14.59 4.28
C THR A 222 1.43 14.96 5.18
N PHE A 223 1.48 14.57 6.45
CA PHE A 223 0.39 14.81 7.39
C PHE A 223 0.86 15.58 8.62
N ASP A 224 0.10 16.59 9.03
CA ASP A 224 0.29 17.30 10.28
C ASP A 224 -0.73 16.77 11.31
N PRO A 225 -0.30 16.01 12.34
CA PRO A 225 -1.20 15.48 13.37
C PRO A 225 -1.86 16.55 14.24
N GLU A 226 -1.21 17.72 14.43
CA GLU A 226 -1.75 18.80 15.26
C GLU A 226 -2.87 19.53 14.54
N THR A 227 -2.63 19.92 13.29
CA THR A 227 -3.63 20.66 12.50
C THR A 227 -4.59 19.76 11.72
N LYS A 228 -4.32 18.44 11.69
CA LYS A 228 -5.03 17.43 10.89
C LYS A 228 -5.08 17.78 9.41
N ARG A 229 -3.97 18.32 8.89
CA ARG A 229 -3.86 18.75 7.49
C ARG A 229 -2.95 17.83 6.72
N ILE A 230 -3.42 17.45 5.53
CA ILE A 230 -2.64 16.70 4.56
C ILE A 230 -2.07 17.70 3.54
N SER A 231 -0.80 17.55 3.18
CA SER A 231 -0.07 18.37 2.19
C SER A 231 0.59 17.47 1.15
N GLY A 232 0.77 17.95 -0.07
CA GLY A 232 1.33 17.19 -1.20
C GLY A 232 0.71 17.62 -2.53
N ASP A 233 0.92 16.85 -3.61
CA ASP A 233 0.26 17.12 -4.89
C ASP A 233 -1.24 16.81 -4.79
N MET A 234 -2.01 17.88 -4.55
CA MET A 234 -3.46 17.81 -4.37
C MET A 234 -4.23 17.83 -5.69
N GLN A 235 -3.57 17.99 -6.85
CA GLN A 235 -4.26 17.81 -8.14
C GLN A 235 -4.76 16.35 -8.27
N GLU A 236 -4.11 15.42 -7.57
CA GLU A 236 -4.52 14.04 -7.43
C GLU A 236 -5.25 13.70 -6.11
N ALA A 237 -5.59 14.68 -5.28
CA ALA A 237 -6.30 14.39 -4.04
C ALA A 237 -7.63 13.68 -4.29
N SER A 238 -7.94 12.74 -3.39
CA SER A 238 -9.20 11.97 -3.29
C SER A 238 -10.45 12.82 -3.50
N THR A 239 -11.45 12.29 -4.20
CA THR A 239 -12.79 12.92 -4.30
C THR A 239 -13.50 13.00 -2.95
N HIS A 240 -13.11 12.15 -1.99
CA HIS A 240 -13.52 12.23 -0.58
C HIS A 240 -12.31 12.48 0.33
N PRO A 241 -11.98 13.75 0.65
CA PRO A 241 -10.85 14.09 1.52
C PRO A 241 -10.95 13.47 2.93
N THR A 242 -12.13 12.96 3.32
CA THR A 242 -12.37 12.29 4.59
C THR A 242 -11.64 10.95 4.70
N PHE A 243 -11.66 10.09 3.68
CA PHE A 243 -11.03 8.76 3.80
C PHE A 243 -9.51 8.83 3.83
N LEU A 244 -8.91 9.76 3.07
CA LEU A 244 -7.47 10.00 3.14
C LEU A 244 -7.08 10.55 4.53
N LEU A 245 -7.90 11.44 5.10
CA LEU A 245 -7.70 11.92 6.47
C LEU A 245 -7.84 10.80 7.50
N ASP A 246 -8.86 9.93 7.38
CA ASP A 246 -9.07 8.80 8.26
C ASP A 246 -7.86 7.84 8.22
N TRP A 247 -7.30 7.58 7.04
CA TRP A 247 -6.07 6.79 6.87
C TRP A 247 -4.89 7.40 7.62
N TRP A 248 -4.66 8.71 7.46
CA TRP A 248 -3.56 9.42 8.13
C TRP A 248 -3.74 9.53 9.64
N MET A 249 -4.97 9.74 10.10
CA MET A 249 -5.31 9.74 11.53
C MET A 249 -5.05 8.37 12.16
N LEU A 250 -5.41 7.28 11.47
CA LEU A 250 -5.13 5.92 11.92
C LEU A 250 -3.63 5.63 11.96
N TYR A 251 -2.94 5.89 10.85
CA TYR A 251 -1.50 5.67 10.73
C TYR A 251 -0.71 6.45 11.79
N SER A 252 -0.96 7.75 11.94
CA SER A 252 -0.24 8.60 12.90
C SER A 252 -0.50 8.24 14.36
N SER A 253 -1.72 7.80 14.71
CA SER A 253 -2.07 7.47 16.09
C SER A 253 -1.67 6.06 16.52
N SER A 254 -1.57 5.12 15.57
CA SER A 254 -1.41 3.69 15.88
C SER A 254 -0.10 3.11 15.36
N VAL A 255 0.31 3.46 14.14
CA VAL A 255 1.50 2.88 13.49
C VAL A 255 2.76 3.65 13.86
N VAL A 256 2.72 4.99 13.79
CA VAL A 256 3.90 5.82 14.08
C VAL A 256 4.47 5.55 15.48
N PRO A 257 3.69 5.42 16.56
CA PRO A 257 4.24 5.08 17.87
C PRO A 257 4.94 3.72 17.91
N MET A 258 4.41 2.70 17.21
CA MET A 258 5.03 1.37 17.14
C MET A 258 6.32 1.39 16.33
N MET A 259 6.35 2.19 15.25
CA MET A 259 7.56 2.45 14.47
C MET A 259 8.59 3.18 15.32
N THR A 260 8.22 4.24 16.04
CA THR A 260 9.14 4.96 16.94
C THR A 260 9.71 4.04 18.03
N GLU A 261 8.88 3.18 18.64
CA GLU A 261 9.36 2.19 19.60
C GLU A 261 10.33 1.17 18.95
N GLY A 262 10.02 0.72 17.73
CA GLY A 262 10.85 -0.23 16.99
C GLY A 262 12.20 0.34 16.54
N TYR A 263 12.19 1.56 15.98
CA TYR A 263 13.37 2.25 15.46
C TYR A 263 14.24 2.85 16.58
N GLY A 264 13.65 3.11 17.77
CA GLY A 264 14.35 3.75 18.87
C GLY A 264 14.86 5.13 18.47
N ASP A 265 16.17 5.36 18.61
CA ASP A 265 16.84 6.61 18.22
C ASP A 265 17.18 6.67 16.72
N GLN A 266 16.92 5.61 15.94
CA GLN A 266 17.22 5.61 14.51
C GLN A 266 16.24 6.51 13.74
N PRO A 267 16.75 7.35 12.82
CA PRO A 267 15.88 8.19 12.00
C PRO A 267 15.08 7.33 11.01
N PHE A 268 13.78 7.59 10.93
CA PHE A 268 12.91 7.03 9.89
C PHE A 268 11.93 8.09 9.40
N HIS A 269 11.50 7.96 8.15
CA HIS A 269 10.54 8.89 7.56
C HIS A 269 9.11 8.44 7.87
N SER A 270 8.48 9.05 8.87
CA SER A 270 7.09 8.76 9.22
C SER A 270 6.08 9.35 8.23
N GLY A 271 6.44 10.41 7.50
CA GLY A 271 5.50 11.22 6.71
C GLY A 271 4.64 12.17 7.54
N CYS A 272 4.78 12.16 8.87
CA CYS A 272 4.19 13.15 9.75
C CYS A 272 5.13 14.35 9.95
N VAL A 273 4.58 15.56 9.99
CA VAL A 273 5.36 16.76 10.34
C VAL A 273 5.73 16.69 11.82
N GLU A 274 7.00 16.89 12.15
CA GLU A 274 7.46 16.93 13.54
C GLU A 274 6.96 18.21 14.22
N GLY A 275 6.24 18.05 15.33
CA GLY A 275 5.76 19.16 16.15
C GLY A 275 6.93 19.99 16.65
N SER A 276 7.00 21.25 16.23
CA SER A 276 8.02 22.22 16.66
C SER A 276 7.80 22.59 18.13
N SER A 277 8.25 21.75 19.05
CA SER A 277 8.21 22.01 20.49
C SER A 277 9.60 22.41 21.02
N ALA A 278 10.10 23.58 20.60
CA ALA A 278 11.07 24.36 21.38
C ALA A 278 11.21 25.80 20.83
N SER A 279 10.72 26.75 21.63
CA SER A 279 11.15 28.16 21.73
C SER A 279 11.49 28.92 20.44
N GLN A 280 10.57 29.77 20.01
CA GLN A 280 10.90 30.97 19.23
C GLN A 280 11.82 31.88 20.04
N ASP A 281 12.99 32.18 19.51
CA ASP A 281 13.71 33.43 19.80
C ASP A 281 14.00 34.11 18.45
N PRO A 282 13.43 35.30 18.16
CA PRO A 282 13.50 35.91 16.84
C PRO A 282 14.78 36.72 16.70
N HIS A 283 15.86 36.08 16.26
CA HIS A 283 17.02 36.78 15.72
C HIS A 283 17.19 36.46 14.23
N HIS A 284 16.63 37.34 13.41
CA HIS A 284 16.99 37.48 12.00
C HIS A 284 18.50 37.67 11.88
N THR A 285 19.17 36.70 11.26
CA THR A 285 20.53 36.87 10.76
C THR A 285 20.55 36.32 9.34
N GLU A 286 20.54 37.21 8.35
CA GLU A 286 20.95 36.83 6.99
C GLU A 286 22.44 36.48 7.02
N PRO A 287 22.88 35.37 6.41
CA PRO A 287 24.29 35.06 6.32
C PRO A 287 24.97 35.99 5.31
N TYR A 288 25.80 36.90 5.81
CA TYR A 288 26.76 37.67 5.02
C TYR A 288 27.83 36.72 4.45
N VAL A 289 27.87 36.56 3.12
CA VAL A 289 28.89 35.75 2.43
C VAL A 289 30.04 36.66 2.02
N SER A 290 31.26 36.36 2.46
CA SER A 290 32.45 37.13 2.07
C SER A 290 32.74 36.96 0.56
N PRO A 291 33.36 37.95 -0.10
CA PRO A 291 33.67 37.90 -1.53
C PRO A 291 34.53 36.70 -1.95
N GLU A 292 35.46 36.27 -1.08
CA GLU A 292 36.39 35.16 -1.32
C GLU A 292 35.68 33.80 -1.45
N ALA A 293 34.58 33.59 -0.73
CA ALA A 293 33.81 32.34 -0.82
C ALA A 293 33.02 32.20 -2.14
N SER A 294 32.81 33.30 -2.87
CA SER A 294 32.05 33.28 -4.14
C SER A 294 32.88 32.80 -5.33
N GLU A 295 34.19 33.08 -5.33
CA GLU A 295 35.10 32.67 -6.41
C GLU A 295 35.45 31.19 -6.31
N GLU A 296 35.75 30.68 -5.11
CA GLU A 296 35.96 29.24 -4.89
C GLU A 296 34.72 28.42 -5.23
N ARG A 297 33.53 28.94 -4.88
CA ARG A 297 32.26 28.30 -5.24
C ARG A 297 32.06 28.24 -6.76
N LYS A 298 32.38 29.33 -7.48
CA LYS A 298 32.31 29.34 -8.95
C LYS A 298 33.27 28.33 -9.58
N GLN A 299 34.50 28.20 -9.06
CA GLN A 299 35.46 27.21 -9.54
C GLN A 299 34.97 25.78 -9.33
N LYS A 300 34.34 25.47 -8.19
CA LYS A 300 33.74 24.15 -7.94
C LYS A 300 32.61 23.83 -8.92
N TRP A 301 31.79 24.83 -9.28
CA TRP A 301 30.77 24.69 -10.33
C TRP A 301 31.37 24.37 -11.69
N GLU A 302 32.41 25.09 -12.11
CA GLU A 302 33.08 24.89 -13.40
C GLU A 302 33.79 23.52 -13.48
N GLN A 303 34.13 22.93 -12.35
CA GLN A 303 34.73 21.60 -12.23
C GLN A 303 33.70 20.46 -12.00
N GLY A 304 32.40 20.77 -11.96
CA GLY A 304 31.34 19.77 -11.77
C GLY A 304 31.19 19.24 -10.35
N GLN A 305 31.72 19.95 -9.35
CA GLN A 305 31.68 19.59 -7.93
C GLN A 305 30.80 20.57 -7.11
N ALA A 306 29.65 20.95 -7.66
CA ALA A 306 28.72 21.83 -6.95
C ALA A 306 28.09 21.12 -5.73
N ASP A 307 27.75 21.90 -4.69
CA ASP A 307 27.14 21.39 -3.46
C ASP A 307 25.63 21.22 -3.62
N TYR A 308 25.23 20.20 -4.37
CA TYR A 308 23.83 19.96 -4.77
C TYR A 308 22.88 19.68 -3.60
N MET A 309 23.39 19.34 -2.41
CA MET A 309 22.58 19.10 -1.21
C MET A 309 22.62 20.23 -0.19
N GLY A 310 23.40 21.28 -0.44
CA GLY A 310 23.53 22.44 0.44
C GLY A 310 23.30 23.76 -0.29
N MET A 311 24.36 24.56 -0.40
CA MET A 311 24.25 25.94 -0.91
C MET A 311 23.93 26.03 -2.41
N ASP A 312 24.18 24.96 -3.17
CA ASP A 312 23.86 24.84 -4.60
C ASP A 312 22.67 23.92 -4.87
N SER A 313 21.86 23.65 -3.85
CA SER A 313 20.63 22.90 -4.01
C SER A 313 19.66 23.59 -4.97
N PHE A 314 18.86 22.76 -5.66
CA PHE A 314 17.86 23.22 -6.61
C PHE A 314 16.93 24.28 -6.00
N ASP A 315 16.47 24.07 -4.77
CA ASP A 315 15.59 25.00 -4.06
C ASP A 315 16.21 26.38 -3.87
N ASN A 316 17.51 26.44 -3.58
CA ASN A 316 18.24 27.70 -3.40
C ASN A 316 18.47 28.41 -4.74
N ILE A 317 18.73 27.66 -5.81
CA ILE A 317 18.88 28.21 -7.17
C ILE A 317 17.53 28.74 -7.67
N GLN A 318 16.45 27.96 -7.51
CA GLN A 318 15.10 28.33 -7.91
C GLN A 318 14.64 29.60 -7.18
N LYS A 319 14.79 29.66 -5.84
CA LYS A 319 14.49 30.87 -5.06
C LYS A 319 15.23 32.11 -5.56
N LYS A 320 16.49 31.96 -5.98
CA LYS A 320 17.31 33.07 -6.48
C LYS A 320 16.89 33.51 -7.89
N LEU A 321 16.52 32.58 -8.76
CA LEU A 321 15.97 32.87 -10.09
C LEU A 321 14.61 33.57 -9.98
N ASP A 322 13.73 33.09 -9.10
CA ASP A 322 12.41 33.68 -8.88
C ASP A 322 12.50 35.10 -8.30
N ALA A 323 13.54 35.40 -7.52
CA ALA A 323 13.82 36.73 -7.01
C ALA A 323 14.40 37.68 -8.09
N PHE A 324 15.14 37.15 -9.07
CA PHE A 324 15.77 37.94 -10.13
C PHE A 324 14.86 38.17 -11.35
N LEU A 325 13.89 37.29 -11.58
CA LEU A 325 12.99 37.29 -12.75
C LEU A 325 11.65 38.01 -12.49
N LYS A 326 11.56 38.81 -11.42
CA LYS A 326 10.40 39.65 -11.10
C LYS A 326 10.50 41.05 -11.68
#